data_AF-A0A956YKF2-F1
#
_entry.id   AF-A0A956YKF2-F1
#
_cell.length_a   1.000
_cell.length_b   1.000
_cell.length_c   1.000
_cell.angle_alpha   90.00
_cell.angle_beta   90.00
_cell.angle_gamma   90.00
#
_symmetry.space_group_name_H-M   'P 1'
#
loop_
_entity.id
_entity.type
_entity.pdbx_description
1 polymer ?
#
loop_
_entity_poly.entity_id
_entity_poly.type
_entity_poly.pdbx_seq_one_letter_code
_entity_poly.pdbx_strand_id
1 'polypeptide(L)'
;MILLRIFLFLFGLSLAGYTFISAARTFVLPRSASVKLTSLVFHAVRKLFNMAMKALPTYEQRDSLMAIYAPLSLLLMVPTWLFISTVGFACMFWAMG
;
A
#
# COMPACT_ATOMS: atom_id res chain seq x y z
N MET A 1 -8.05 -30.23 1.27
CA MET A 1 -7.63 -29.60 0.00
C MET A 1 -8.66 -28.60 -0.53
N ILE A 2 -9.94 -28.96 -0.71
CA ILE A 2 -10.95 -28.04 -1.28
C ILE A 2 -11.26 -26.82 -0.38
N LEU A 3 -11.34 -27.02 0.94
CA LEU A 3 -11.58 -25.93 1.91
C LEU A 3 -10.48 -24.87 1.88
N LEU A 4 -9.23 -25.29 1.75
CA LEU A 4 -8.07 -24.39 1.63
C LEU A 4 -8.16 -23.56 0.35
N ARG A 5 -8.57 -24.17 -0.76
CA ARG A 5 -8.76 -23.48 -2.04
C ARG A 5 -9.88 -22.45 -1.96
N ILE A 6 -11.03 -22.82 -1.39
CA ILE A 6 -12.15 -21.88 -1.18
C ILE A 6 -11.70 -20.69 -0.32
N PHE A 7 -10.96 -20.95 0.75
CA PHE A 7 -10.42 -19.91 1.62
C PHE A 7 -9.46 -18.98 0.86
N LEU A 8 -8.50 -19.52 0.12
CA LEU A 8 -7.53 -18.73 -0.66
C LEU A 8 -8.19 -17.91 -1.77
N PHE A 9 -9.22 -18.45 -2.41
CA PHE A 9 -9.99 -17.72 -3.41
C PHE A 9 -10.74 -16.54 -2.78
N LEU A 10 -11.46 -16.77 -1.68
CA LEU A 10 -12.16 -15.70 -0.95
C LEU A 10 -11.19 -14.65 -0.40
N PHE A 11 -10.02 -15.08 0.07
CA PHE A 11 -8.96 -14.18 0.52
C PHE A 11 -8.47 -13.30 -0.63
N GLY A 12 -8.16 -13.89 -1.79
CA GLY A 12 -7.79 -13.13 -2.98
C GLY A 12 -8.86 -12.15 -3.43
N LEU A 13 -10.14 -12.55 -3.40
CA LEU A 13 -11.29 -11.72 -3.74
C LEU A 13 -11.43 -10.53 -2.81
N SER A 14 -11.26 -10.76 -1.51
CA SER A 14 -11.29 -9.70 -0.52
C SER A 14 -10.15 -8.68 -0.75
N LEU A 15 -8.94 -9.14 -1.11
CA LEU A 15 -7.80 -8.26 -1.45
C LEU A 15 -8.11 -7.39 -2.66
N ALA A 16 -8.56 -8.01 -3.76
CA ALA A 16 -8.86 -7.29 -5.00
C ALA A 16 -9.98 -6.26 -4.79
N GLY A 17 -11.06 -6.66 -4.11
CA GLY A 17 -12.17 -5.77 -3.77
C GLY A 17 -11.74 -4.61 -2.87
N TYR A 18 -10.91 -4.89 -1.87
CA TYR A 18 -10.38 -3.85 -0.98
C TYR A 18 -9.48 -2.85 -1.74
N THR A 19 -8.62 -3.33 -2.62
CA THR A 19 -7.79 -2.47 -3.47
C THR A 19 -8.65 -1.58 -4.38
N PHE A 20 -9.68 -2.15 -5.01
CA PHE A 20 -10.58 -1.39 -5.88
C PHE A 20 -11.32 -0.28 -5.10
N ILE A 21 -11.88 -0.61 -3.93
CA ILE A 21 -12.54 0.37 -3.06
C ILE A 21 -11.55 1.44 -2.61
N SER A 22 -10.31 1.07 -2.28
CA SER A 22 -9.27 2.02 -1.91
C SER A 22 -8.94 2.97 -3.06
N ALA A 23 -8.76 2.45 -4.27
CA ALA A 23 -8.46 3.27 -5.45
C ALA A 23 -9.62 4.21 -5.78
N ALA A 24 -10.86 3.69 -5.80
CA ALA A 24 -12.06 4.48 -6.04
C ALA A 24 -12.22 5.60 -5.00
N ARG A 25 -12.02 5.31 -3.69
CA ARG A 25 -12.07 6.33 -2.65
C ARG A 25 -10.96 7.38 -2.76
N THR A 26 -9.81 7.01 -3.30
CA THR A 26 -8.69 7.94 -3.43
C THR A 26 -8.86 8.89 -4.62
N PHE A 27 -9.45 8.41 -5.73
CA PHE A 27 -9.63 9.21 -6.95
C PHE A 27 -11.00 9.90 -7.06
N VAL A 28 -12.07 9.23 -6.61
CA VAL A 28 -13.46 9.68 -6.85
C VAL A 28 -14.00 10.50 -5.68
N LEU A 29 -13.60 10.17 -4.45
CA LEU A 29 -14.05 10.90 -3.27
C LEU A 29 -13.10 12.08 -2.97
N PRO A 30 -13.64 13.29 -2.77
CA PRO A 30 -12.82 14.46 -2.44
C PRO A 30 -12.13 14.27 -1.09
N ARG A 31 -10.79 14.11 -1.11
CA ARG A 31 -9.69 14.19 -0.09
C ARG A 31 -9.94 13.82 1.39
N SER A 32 -11.14 14.00 1.94
CA SER A 32 -11.52 13.73 3.33
C SER A 32 -11.77 12.25 3.65
N ALA A 33 -11.81 11.37 2.65
CA ALA A 33 -11.93 9.95 2.89
C ALA A 33 -10.57 9.39 3.36
N SER A 34 -10.30 9.43 4.67
CA SER A 34 -9.11 8.82 5.25
C SER A 34 -9.13 7.29 5.02
N VAL A 35 -8.44 6.84 3.99
CA VAL A 35 -8.36 5.40 3.68
C VAL A 35 -7.24 4.80 4.53
N LYS A 36 -7.56 3.74 5.28
CA LYS A 36 -6.60 3.02 6.15
C LYS A 36 -5.37 2.54 5.36
N LEU A 37 -5.54 2.18 4.08
CA LEU A 37 -4.46 1.76 3.21
C LEU A 37 -3.45 2.89 2.93
N THR A 38 -3.93 4.10 2.63
CA THR A 38 -3.08 5.29 2.46
C THR A 38 -2.28 5.58 3.71
N SER A 39 -2.94 5.54 4.88
CA SER A 39 -2.24 5.73 6.15
C SER A 39 -1.15 4.68 6.37
N LEU A 40 -1.44 3.40 6.10
CA LEU A 40 -0.48 2.31 6.24
C LEU A 40 0.77 2.53 5.36
N VAL A 41 0.58 2.90 4.09
CA VAL A 41 1.69 3.17 3.16
C VAL A 41 2.54 4.34 3.65
N PHE A 42 1.90 5.44 4.03
CA PHE A 42 2.61 6.62 4.53
C PHE A 42 3.39 6.34 5.81
N HIS A 43 2.86 5.52 6.72
CA HIS A 43 3.56 5.10 7.93
C HIS A 43 4.73 4.16 7.63
N ALA A 44 4.55 3.21 6.70
CA ALA A 44 5.62 2.31 6.28
C ALA A 44 6.80 3.09 5.66
N VAL A 45 6.50 4.00 4.73
CA VAL A 45 7.51 4.88 4.13
C VAL A 45 8.14 5.79 5.20
N ARG A 46 7.34 6.34 6.13
CA ARG A 46 7.86 7.17 7.23
C ARG A 46 8.87 6.41 8.10
N LYS A 47 8.63 5.12 8.36
CA LYS A 47 9.56 4.28 9.12
C LYS A 47 10.91 4.13 8.39
N LEU A 48 10.89 3.93 7.07
CA LEU A 48 12.11 3.88 6.26
C LEU A 48 12.87 5.21 6.28
N PHE A 49 12.15 6.33 6.12
CA PHE A 49 12.76 7.67 6.19
C PHE A 49 13.31 7.98 7.57
N ASN A 50 12.60 7.59 8.64
CA ASN A 50 13.10 7.73 10.01
C ASN A 50 14.39 6.93 10.24
N MET A 51 14.53 5.74 9.63
CA MET A 51 15.79 4.99 9.67
C MET A 51 16.90 5.71 8.92
N ALA A 52 16.63 6.22 7.71
CA ALA A 52 17.60 6.99 6.93
C ALA A 52 18.04 8.28 7.64
N MET A 53 17.12 8.97 8.32
CA MET A 53 17.43 10.18 9.11
C MET A 53 18.40 9.93 10.27
N LYS A 54 18.47 8.71 10.81
CA LYS A 54 19.44 8.40 11.88
C LYS A 54 20.89 8.52 11.42
N ALA A 55 21.14 8.34 10.12
CA ALA A 55 22.46 8.48 9.53
C ALA A 55 22.82 9.92 9.16
N LEU A 56 21.87 10.87 9.24
CA LEU A 56 22.07 12.26 8.85
C LEU A 56 22.35 13.13 10.10
N PRO A 57 23.56 13.72 10.23
CA PRO A 57 23.95 14.50 11.41
C PRO A 57 23.33 15.89 11.46
N THR A 58 23.11 16.56 10.32
CA THR A 58 22.65 17.95 10.28
C THR A 58 21.14 18.06 10.06
N TYR A 59 20.56 19.17 10.54
CA TYR A 59 19.14 19.46 10.36
C TYR A 59 18.78 19.65 8.88
N GLU A 60 19.58 20.37 8.11
CA GLU A 60 19.31 20.65 6.70
C GLU A 60 19.30 19.38 5.83
N GLN A 61 20.15 18.40 6.15
CA GLN A 61 20.14 17.10 5.48
C GLN A 61 18.86 16.31 5.76
N ARG A 62 18.33 16.40 6.99
CA ARG A 62 17.06 15.74 7.34
C ARG A 62 15.86 16.42 6.69
N ASP A 63 15.89 17.75 6.61
CA ASP A 63 14.82 18.53 5.98
C ASP A 63 14.75 18.28 4.47
N SER A 64 15.89 18.31 3.77
CA SER A 64 15.96 17.99 2.35
C SER A 64 15.52 16.56 2.03
N LEU A 65 15.86 15.58 2.89
CA LEU A 65 15.33 14.23 2.77
C LEU A 65 13.79 14.19 2.95
N MET A 66 13.27 14.94 3.93
CA MET A 66 11.82 14.99 4.21
C MET A 66 11.01 15.69 3.13
N ALA A 67 11.60 16.56 2.32
CA ALA A 67 10.93 17.14 1.16
C ALA A 67 10.49 16.07 0.14
N ILE A 68 11.25 14.98 0.00
CA ILE A 68 10.97 13.88 -0.94
C ILE A 68 9.95 12.88 -0.35
N TYR A 69 9.77 12.85 0.97
CA TYR A 69 8.90 11.88 1.64
C TYR A 69 7.46 11.90 1.12
N ALA A 70 6.85 13.10 1.03
CA ALA A 70 5.47 13.24 0.61
C ALA A 70 5.24 12.80 -0.86
N PRO A 71 5.98 13.31 -1.87
CA PRO A 71 5.80 12.88 -3.25
C PRO A 71 6.13 11.40 -3.46
N LEU A 72 7.15 10.87 -2.78
CA LEU A 72 7.49 9.44 -2.89
C LEU A 72 6.41 8.54 -2.28
N SER A 73 5.85 8.92 -1.13
CA SER A 73 4.76 8.15 -0.49
C SER A 73 3.51 8.11 -1.35
N LEU A 74 3.18 9.23 -2.02
CA LEU A 74 2.09 9.29 -3.00
C LEU A 74 2.37 8.39 -4.20
N LEU A 75 3.58 8.47 -4.77
CA LEU A 75 3.97 7.65 -5.92
C LEU A 75 3.94 6.15 -5.60
N LEU A 76 4.35 5.76 -4.39
CA LEU A 76 4.34 4.37 -3.92
C LEU A 76 2.94 3.79 -3.65
N MET A 77 1.88 4.61 -3.58
CA MET A 77 0.52 4.09 -3.47
C MET A 77 0.15 3.21 -4.68
N VAL A 78 0.51 3.65 -5.88
CA VAL A 78 0.14 2.93 -7.12
C VAL A 78 0.81 1.54 -7.19
N PRO A 79 2.14 1.40 -7.01
CA PRO A 79 2.79 0.10 -6.88
C PRO A 79 2.22 -0.76 -5.76
N THR A 80 1.83 -0.16 -4.64
CA THR A 80 1.22 -0.91 -3.52
C THR A 80 -0.10 -1.54 -3.94
N TRP A 81 -0.97 -0.79 -4.62
CA TRP A 81 -2.21 -1.34 -5.16
C TRP A 81 -1.96 -2.46 -6.16
N LEU A 82 -1.01 -2.27 -7.08
CA LEU A 82 -0.64 -3.31 -8.03
C LEU A 82 -0.14 -4.56 -7.33
N PHE A 83 0.73 -4.42 -6.34
CA PHE A 83 1.25 -5.55 -5.57
C PHE A 83 0.13 -6.33 -4.86
N ILE A 84 -0.77 -5.64 -4.15
CA ILE A 84 -1.89 -6.26 -3.45
C ILE A 84 -2.83 -6.95 -4.45
N SER A 85 -3.14 -6.32 -5.57
CA SER A 85 -3.97 -6.92 -6.63
C SER A 85 -3.31 -8.17 -7.21
N THR A 86 -2.02 -8.13 -7.53
CA THR A 86 -1.28 -9.28 -8.06
C THR A 86 -1.27 -10.43 -7.07
N VAL A 87 -1.03 -10.17 -5.77
CA VAL A 87 -1.11 -11.20 -4.72
C VAL A 87 -2.53 -11.76 -4.63
N GLY A 88 -3.56 -10.92 -4.67
CA GLY A 88 -4.95 -11.35 -4.64
C GLY A 88 -5.30 -12.27 -5.82
N PHE A 89 -4.95 -11.87 -7.04
CA PHE A 89 -5.15 -12.68 -8.24
C PHE A 89 -4.31 -13.96 -8.22
N ALA A 90 -3.06 -13.91 -7.76
CA ALA A 90 -2.22 -15.10 -7.62
C ALA A 90 -2.86 -16.13 -6.66
N CYS A 91 -3.41 -15.69 -5.52
CA CYS A 91 -4.14 -16.55 -4.60
C CYS A 91 -5.40 -17.17 -5.24
N MET A 92 -6.17 -16.39 -6.01
CA MET A 92 -7.33 -16.90 -6.73
C MET A 92 -6.96 -17.94 -7.79
N PHE A 93 -5.98 -17.64 -8.63
CA PHE A 93 -5.54 -18.54 -9.70
C PHE A 93 -4.97 -19.84 -9.11
N TRP A 94 -4.18 -19.75 -8.05
CA TRP A 94 -3.67 -20.93 -7.35
C TRP A 94 -4.78 -21.78 -6.72
N ALA A 95 -5.83 -21.15 -6.20
CA ALA A 95 -6.98 -21.86 -5.66
C ALA A 95 -7.80 -22.59 -6.74
N MET A 96 -7.95 -21.96 -7.90
CA MET A 96 -8.62 -22.55 -9.06
C MET A 96 -7.85 -23.76 -9.60
N GLY A 97 -6.51 -23.67 -9.64
CA GLY A 97 -5.62 -24.77 -10.06
C GLY A 97 -5.43 -24.81 -11.56
#